data_AF-A0A1W6MHF6-F1
#
_entry.id   AF-A0A1W6MHF6-F1
#
_cell.length_a   1.000
_cell.length_b   1.000
_cell.length_c   1.000
_cell.angle_alpha   90.00
_cell.angle_beta   90.00
_cell.angle_gamma   90.00
#
_symmetry.space_group_name_H-M   'P 1'
#
loop_
_entity.id
_entity.type
_entity.pdbx_description
1 polymer ?
#
loop_
_entity_poly.entity_id
_entity_poly.type
_entity_poly.pdbx_seq_one_letter_code
_entity_poly.pdbx_strand_id
1 'polypeptide(L)'
;MRTFIYLLVLLLIQTSFAQTDEPDQPVKNFDKLWNEFNDRYANFDIKNVDWDEMYRKYRPLVNFETSNDSLFTVCSKMLLELEDGHINLIQYGSNGVILNKLEDGSPSEFLEKFPAIKNSKPNIYQLLQTTDHTLQQNGFVTKGASQKGSMEYSVSKQFGYFRILSMGNMSLAKYRRHIDKALTHFESKEGVIIDLRFNGGGDDKVSLKIASRFADKERIGFYKRKRKKGTSSYENMKKFNIKPAGKKQFVKPIILLTSDLTASAAEVFTMIMNEFSYVTIIGDHTNGIFSDMYDFKLHNGWLVTLSNEQYFSASMVNYEGSGIPPDIKLLNQHTDIFENKDSLIIRAIAQLKVSD
;
A
#
# COMPACT_ATOMS: atom_id res chain seq x y z
N MET A 1 -14.99 62.93 -35.39
CA MET A 1 -14.81 62.10 -34.18
C MET A 1 -14.93 60.64 -34.62
N ARG A 2 -13.80 59.95 -34.77
CA ARG A 2 -13.70 58.60 -35.38
C ARG A 2 -13.46 57.56 -34.29
N THR A 3 -14.32 56.55 -34.25
CA THR A 3 -14.29 55.38 -33.36
C THR A 3 -13.17 54.43 -33.80
N PHE A 4 -12.25 54.07 -32.90
CA PHE A 4 -11.23 53.03 -33.12
C PHE A 4 -11.63 51.76 -32.36
N ILE A 5 -11.78 50.67 -33.10
CA ILE A 5 -11.99 49.30 -32.61
C ILE A 5 -10.61 48.71 -32.34
N TYR A 6 -10.33 48.27 -31.12
CA TYR A 6 -9.15 47.47 -30.80
C TYR A 6 -9.49 45.98 -30.93
N LEU A 7 -8.92 45.33 -31.94
CA LEU A 7 -8.93 43.89 -32.14
C LEU A 7 -7.81 43.28 -31.28
N LEU A 8 -8.17 42.50 -30.26
CA LEU A 8 -7.20 41.79 -29.42
C LEU A 8 -6.93 40.42 -30.04
N VAL A 9 -5.77 40.26 -30.69
CA VAL A 9 -5.31 38.97 -31.23
C VAL A 9 -4.71 38.16 -30.08
N LEU A 10 -5.42 37.11 -29.66
CA LEU A 10 -4.92 36.07 -28.75
C LEU A 10 -3.92 35.18 -29.49
N LEU A 11 -2.64 35.38 -29.23
CA LEU A 11 -1.57 34.49 -29.67
C LEU A 11 -1.58 33.24 -28.78
N LEU A 12 -2.20 32.16 -29.27
CA LEU A 12 -2.09 30.81 -28.71
C LEU A 12 -0.65 30.32 -28.92
N ILE A 13 0.17 30.39 -27.87
CA ILE A 13 1.44 29.66 -27.84
C ILE A 13 1.09 28.19 -27.60
N GLN A 14 0.91 27.44 -28.70
CA GLN A 14 0.99 25.99 -28.65
C GLN A 14 2.45 25.63 -28.35
N THR A 15 2.74 25.25 -27.11
CA THR A 15 3.97 24.52 -26.80
C THR A 15 3.81 23.13 -27.38
N SER A 16 4.37 22.92 -28.57
CA SER A 16 4.59 21.59 -29.10
C SER A 16 5.54 20.86 -28.15
N PHE A 17 5.05 19.81 -27.49
CA PHE A 17 5.93 18.80 -26.89
C PHE A 17 6.50 17.97 -28.05
N ALA A 18 7.46 18.56 -28.78
CA ALA A 18 8.31 17.81 -29.67
C ALA A 18 9.27 16.99 -28.80
N GLN A 19 9.15 15.67 -28.89
CA GLN A 19 10.12 14.73 -28.38
C GLN A 19 11.42 15.00 -29.15
N THR A 20 12.42 15.61 -28.51
CA THR A 20 13.68 15.96 -29.19
C THR A 20 14.44 14.66 -29.46
N ASP A 21 14.49 14.27 -30.73
CA ASP A 21 15.31 13.19 -31.27
C ASP A 21 16.81 13.57 -31.22
N GLU A 22 17.39 13.62 -30.01
CA GLU A 22 18.85 13.56 -29.87
C GLU A 22 19.28 12.09 -29.73
N PRO A 23 20.27 11.60 -30.52
CA PRO A 23 20.74 10.21 -30.51
C PRO A 23 21.32 9.66 -29.19
N ASP A 24 21.31 10.41 -28.09
CA ASP A 24 21.70 9.94 -26.76
C ASP A 24 20.51 9.68 -25.82
N GLN A 25 19.28 9.72 -26.32
CA GLN A 25 18.08 9.65 -25.48
C GLN A 25 17.94 8.30 -24.72
N PRO A 26 18.10 7.11 -25.32
CA PRO A 26 17.92 5.85 -24.59
C PRO A 26 18.95 5.64 -23.48
N VAL A 27 20.23 5.89 -23.79
CA VAL A 27 21.35 5.80 -22.85
C VAL A 27 21.18 6.80 -21.71
N LYS A 28 20.90 8.08 -22.00
CA LYS A 28 20.65 9.12 -20.98
C LYS A 28 19.46 8.78 -20.08
N ASN A 29 18.43 8.12 -20.60
CA ASN A 29 17.27 7.68 -19.80
C ASN A 29 17.63 6.51 -18.88
N PHE A 30 18.35 5.51 -19.39
CA PHE A 30 18.85 4.41 -18.57
C PHE A 30 19.77 4.91 -17.47
N ASP A 31 20.77 5.72 -17.81
CA ASP A 31 21.74 6.25 -16.83
C ASP A 31 21.04 7.13 -15.79
N LYS A 32 20.06 7.95 -16.18
CA LYS A 32 19.26 8.72 -15.22
C LYS A 32 18.47 7.81 -14.28
N LEU A 33 17.80 6.78 -14.82
CA LEU A 33 17.04 5.82 -14.02
C LEU A 33 17.96 5.20 -12.97
N TRP A 34 19.09 4.66 -13.41
CA TRP A 34 20.04 4.00 -12.52
C TRP A 34 20.59 4.96 -11.45
N ASN A 35 20.95 6.19 -11.83
CA ASN A 35 21.49 7.18 -10.89
C ASN A 35 20.45 7.65 -9.86
N GLU A 36 19.19 7.84 -10.23
CA GLU A 36 18.16 8.23 -9.25
C GLU A 36 17.92 7.12 -8.21
N PHE A 37 17.98 5.85 -8.62
CA PHE A 37 17.98 4.71 -7.68
C PHE A 37 19.25 4.67 -6.83
N ASN A 38 20.42 4.81 -7.46
CA ASN A 38 21.69 4.86 -6.76
C ASN A 38 21.73 5.97 -5.71
N ASP A 39 21.12 7.12 -5.98
CA ASP A 39 21.13 8.27 -5.08
C ASP A 39 20.12 8.15 -3.94
N ARG A 40 18.99 7.46 -4.14
CA ARG A 40 17.81 7.63 -3.28
C ARG A 40 17.18 6.34 -2.78
N TYR A 41 17.34 5.22 -3.47
CA TYR A 41 16.71 3.97 -3.08
C TYR A 41 17.25 3.51 -1.72
N ALA A 42 16.38 3.25 -0.76
CA ALA A 42 16.75 3.11 0.63
C ALA A 42 17.00 1.66 1.06
N ASN A 43 16.73 0.67 0.20
CA ASN A 43 16.60 -0.71 0.66
C ASN A 43 17.61 -1.67 0.03
N PHE A 44 18.67 -1.20 -0.65
CA PHE A 44 19.68 -2.09 -1.26
C PHE A 44 20.28 -3.09 -0.26
N ASP A 45 20.72 -2.62 0.92
CA ASP A 45 21.31 -3.48 1.96
C ASP A 45 20.29 -4.46 2.54
N ILE A 46 19.03 -4.03 2.71
CA ILE A 46 17.95 -4.87 3.25
C ILE A 46 17.60 -5.98 2.27
N LYS A 47 17.59 -5.66 0.98
CA LYS A 47 17.27 -6.59 -0.10
C LYS A 47 18.47 -7.37 -0.62
N ASN A 48 19.67 -7.12 -0.07
CA ASN A 48 20.91 -7.76 -0.49
C ASN A 48 21.19 -7.61 -2.00
N VAL A 49 21.01 -6.40 -2.53
CA VAL A 49 21.21 -6.08 -3.95
C VAL A 49 22.45 -5.19 -4.14
N ASP A 50 23.42 -5.66 -4.93
CA ASP A 50 24.52 -4.82 -5.45
C ASP A 50 24.01 -4.01 -6.66
N TRP A 51 23.74 -2.73 -6.45
CA TRP A 51 23.22 -1.85 -7.50
C TRP A 51 24.24 -1.54 -8.60
N ASP A 52 25.54 -1.56 -8.29
CA ASP A 52 26.59 -1.40 -9.30
C ASP A 52 26.68 -2.65 -10.19
N GLU A 53 26.42 -3.84 -9.65
CA GLU A 53 26.27 -5.06 -10.44
C GLU A 53 25.11 -4.95 -11.43
N MET A 54 23.97 -4.39 -10.99
CA MET A 54 22.83 -4.14 -11.88
C MET A 54 23.22 -3.22 -13.03
N TYR A 55 24.02 -2.17 -12.80
CA TYR A 55 24.53 -1.34 -13.88
C TYR A 55 25.37 -2.15 -14.87
N ARG A 56 26.34 -2.92 -14.37
CA ARG A 56 27.24 -3.73 -15.21
C ARG A 56 26.48 -4.76 -16.04
N LYS A 57 25.41 -5.33 -15.47
CA LYS A 57 24.55 -6.33 -16.12
C LYS A 57 23.66 -5.74 -17.21
N TYR A 58 22.98 -4.62 -16.93
CA TYR A 58 21.92 -4.10 -17.80
C TYR A 58 22.36 -2.97 -18.73
N ARG A 59 23.32 -2.13 -18.34
CA ARG A 59 23.78 -0.99 -19.16
C ARG A 59 24.30 -1.40 -20.55
N PRO A 60 25.05 -2.50 -20.73
CA PRO A 60 25.54 -2.91 -22.06
C PRO A 60 24.42 -3.29 -23.05
N LEU A 61 23.20 -3.53 -22.56
CA LEU A 61 22.04 -3.86 -23.40
C LEU A 61 21.37 -2.63 -24.03
N VAL A 62 21.83 -1.42 -23.70
CA VAL A 62 21.26 -0.15 -24.19
C VAL A 62 22.32 0.64 -24.98
N ASN A 63 21.96 1.02 -26.19
CA ASN A 63 22.75 1.85 -27.11
C ASN A 63 21.86 2.92 -27.78
N PHE A 64 22.44 3.70 -28.70
CA PHE A 64 21.74 4.80 -29.38
C PHE A 64 20.61 4.35 -30.32
N GLU A 65 20.60 3.08 -30.74
CA GLU A 65 19.57 2.50 -31.62
C GLU A 65 18.45 1.80 -30.82
N THR A 66 18.56 1.75 -29.50
CA THR A 66 17.61 1.03 -28.64
C THR A 66 16.25 1.72 -28.68
N SER A 67 15.21 0.99 -29.12
CA SER A 67 13.84 1.49 -29.15
C SER A 67 13.29 1.73 -27.74
N ASN A 68 12.26 2.59 -27.62
CA ASN A 68 11.59 2.82 -26.35
C ASN A 68 11.04 1.52 -25.71
N ASP A 69 10.49 0.61 -26.49
CA ASP A 69 9.95 -0.66 -25.95
C ASP A 69 11.08 -1.59 -25.45
N SER A 70 12.21 -1.62 -26.15
CA SER A 70 13.40 -2.37 -25.72
C SER A 70 14.01 -1.76 -24.47
N LEU A 71 14.13 -0.42 -24.42
CA LEU A 71 14.59 0.32 -23.25
C LEU A 71 13.68 0.05 -22.05
N PHE A 72 12.35 0.11 -22.25
CA PHE A 72 11.37 -0.17 -21.21
C PHE A 72 11.58 -1.57 -20.65
N THR A 73 11.71 -2.57 -21.52
CA THR A 73 11.94 -3.96 -21.15
C THR A 73 13.23 -4.13 -20.34
N VAL A 74 14.34 -3.53 -20.77
CA VAL A 74 15.63 -3.61 -20.06
C VAL A 74 15.53 -2.94 -18.69
N CYS A 75 14.98 -1.73 -18.62
CA CYS A 75 14.77 -1.01 -17.36
C CYS A 75 13.85 -1.79 -16.41
N SER A 76 12.74 -2.34 -16.91
CA SER A 76 11.81 -3.16 -16.12
C SER A 76 12.50 -4.39 -15.53
N LYS A 77 13.29 -5.13 -16.32
CA LYS A 77 14.04 -6.29 -15.81
C LYS A 77 15.02 -5.90 -14.71
N MET A 78 15.74 -4.79 -14.88
CA MET A 78 16.66 -4.27 -13.85
C MET A 78 15.94 -3.91 -12.55
N LEU A 79 14.77 -3.26 -12.66
CA LEU A 79 13.99 -2.84 -11.49
C LEU A 79 13.31 -4.00 -10.77
N LEU A 80 12.91 -5.06 -11.49
CA LEU A 80 12.27 -6.25 -10.91
C LEU A 80 13.22 -7.06 -10.01
N GLU A 81 14.54 -6.93 -10.19
CA GLU A 81 15.55 -7.56 -9.30
C GLU A 81 15.53 -6.97 -7.88
N LEU A 82 14.84 -5.83 -7.67
CA LEU A 82 14.62 -5.24 -6.36
C LEU A 82 13.39 -5.80 -5.65
N GLU A 83 12.53 -6.58 -6.32
CA GLU A 83 11.34 -7.21 -5.72
C GLU A 83 10.51 -6.25 -4.84
N ASP A 84 10.29 -5.01 -5.31
CA ASP A 84 9.69 -3.92 -4.54
C ASP A 84 8.46 -3.35 -5.25
N GLY A 85 7.28 -3.61 -4.71
CA GLY A 85 5.99 -3.15 -5.26
C GLY A 85 5.74 -1.64 -5.22
N HIS A 86 6.58 -0.85 -4.54
CA HIS A 86 6.56 0.60 -4.66
C HIS A 86 7.36 1.13 -5.86
N ILE A 87 8.04 0.26 -6.62
CA ILE A 87 8.68 0.63 -7.86
C ILE A 87 7.68 0.53 -9.02
N ASN A 88 7.44 1.66 -9.68
CA ASN A 88 6.67 1.71 -10.92
C ASN A 88 7.54 2.34 -12.00
N LEU A 89 7.40 1.84 -13.24
CA LEU A 89 7.90 2.46 -14.45
C LEU A 89 6.74 2.57 -15.43
N ILE A 90 6.40 3.78 -15.84
CA ILE A 90 5.23 4.04 -16.70
C ILE A 90 5.68 4.78 -17.96
N GLN A 91 5.44 4.15 -19.10
CA GLN A 91 5.64 4.73 -20.43
C GLN A 91 4.34 5.36 -20.92
N TYR A 92 4.43 6.61 -21.34
CA TYR A 92 3.32 7.35 -21.92
C TYR A 92 3.48 7.51 -23.44
N GLY A 93 2.36 7.50 -24.15
CA GLY A 93 2.26 7.88 -25.56
C GLY A 93 1.91 9.35 -25.73
N SER A 94 1.88 9.80 -26.99
CA SER A 94 1.37 11.12 -27.38
C SER A 94 -0.08 11.25 -26.89
N ASN A 95 -0.35 12.22 -26.01
CA ASN A 95 -1.62 12.45 -25.27
C ASN A 95 -1.72 11.85 -23.86
N GLY A 96 -0.64 11.30 -23.30
CA GLY A 96 -0.61 10.84 -21.90
C GLY A 96 -1.31 9.50 -21.65
N VAL A 97 -1.65 8.77 -22.71
CA VAL A 97 -2.12 7.38 -22.63
C VAL A 97 -0.97 6.51 -22.12
N ILE A 98 -1.23 5.64 -21.15
CA ILE A 98 -0.25 4.65 -20.69
C ILE A 98 -0.10 3.59 -21.78
N LEU A 99 1.11 3.46 -22.32
CA LEU A 99 1.45 2.42 -23.30
C LEU A 99 1.92 1.15 -22.61
N ASN A 100 2.85 1.30 -21.66
CA ASN A 100 3.39 0.20 -20.86
C ASN A 100 3.49 0.62 -19.39
N LYS A 101 3.30 -0.34 -18.49
CA LYS A 101 3.50 -0.19 -17.05
C LYS A 101 4.23 -1.41 -16.53
N LEU A 102 5.25 -1.20 -15.70
CA LEU A 102 5.97 -2.26 -15.01
C LEU A 102 4.99 -3.01 -14.10
N GLU A 103 5.04 -4.33 -14.18
CA GLU A 103 4.29 -5.22 -13.29
C GLU A 103 4.85 -5.12 -11.87
N ASP A 104 3.96 -5.30 -10.89
CA ASP A 104 4.32 -5.25 -9.48
C ASP A 104 5.44 -6.27 -9.18
N GLY A 105 6.55 -5.79 -8.62
CA GLY A 105 7.71 -6.62 -8.28
C GLY A 105 7.54 -7.42 -7.00
N SER A 106 6.48 -7.17 -6.21
CA SER A 106 6.19 -7.93 -5.00
C SER A 106 5.38 -9.19 -5.32
N PRO A 107 5.90 -10.41 -5.07
CA PRO A 107 5.09 -11.63 -5.19
C PRO A 107 3.97 -11.64 -4.14
N SER A 108 2.81 -12.20 -4.49
CA SER A 108 1.69 -12.41 -3.55
C SER A 108 1.04 -13.76 -3.83
N GLU A 109 1.25 -14.72 -2.94
CA GLU A 109 0.58 -16.01 -2.93
C GLU A 109 -0.94 -15.83 -2.83
N PHE A 110 -1.39 -14.78 -2.13
CA PHE A 110 -2.82 -14.50 -2.03
C PHE A 110 -3.42 -14.11 -3.38
N LEU A 111 -2.76 -13.26 -4.18
CA LEU A 111 -3.23 -12.91 -5.52
C LEU A 111 -3.08 -14.05 -6.53
N GLU A 112 -2.05 -14.88 -6.40
CA GLU A 112 -1.96 -16.11 -7.20
C GLU A 112 -3.14 -17.04 -6.91
N LYS A 113 -3.50 -17.20 -5.63
CA LYS A 113 -4.61 -18.03 -5.18
C LYS A 113 -5.97 -17.41 -5.49
N PHE A 114 -6.10 -16.09 -5.34
CA PHE A 114 -7.34 -15.34 -5.51
C PHE A 114 -7.11 -14.10 -6.38
N PRO A 115 -6.97 -14.26 -7.71
CA PRO A 115 -6.65 -13.14 -8.58
C PRO A 115 -7.70 -12.03 -8.51
N ALA A 116 -7.28 -10.78 -8.68
CA ALA A 116 -8.18 -9.63 -8.77
C ALA A 116 -8.87 -9.51 -10.14
N ILE A 117 -9.18 -10.65 -10.78
CA ILE A 117 -9.75 -10.74 -12.13
C ILE A 117 -11.15 -11.36 -12.02
N LYS A 118 -12.20 -10.58 -12.29
CA LYS A 118 -13.60 -10.99 -12.10
C LYS A 118 -13.98 -12.31 -12.79
N ASN A 119 -13.35 -12.62 -13.92
CA ASN A 119 -13.65 -13.80 -14.72
C ASN A 119 -12.79 -15.02 -14.36
N SER A 120 -11.71 -14.84 -13.60
CA SER A 120 -10.95 -15.96 -13.01
C SER A 120 -11.77 -16.56 -11.86
N LYS A 121 -11.72 -17.88 -11.68
CA LYS A 121 -12.38 -18.55 -10.54
C LYS A 121 -11.43 -19.59 -9.97
N PRO A 122 -11.24 -19.66 -8.64
CA PRO A 122 -11.72 -18.72 -7.63
C PRO A 122 -11.03 -17.34 -7.70
N ASN A 123 -11.64 -16.30 -7.14
CA ASN A 123 -11.09 -14.93 -7.14
C ASN A 123 -11.39 -14.15 -5.85
N ILE A 124 -10.73 -12.99 -5.69
CA ILE A 124 -10.87 -12.13 -4.51
C ILE A 124 -12.31 -11.65 -4.25
N TYR A 125 -13.11 -11.46 -5.30
CA TYR A 125 -14.49 -11.00 -5.18
C TYR A 125 -15.41 -12.08 -4.62
N GLN A 126 -15.17 -13.35 -4.98
CA GLN A 126 -15.86 -14.48 -4.37
C GLN A 126 -15.47 -14.63 -2.91
N LEU A 127 -14.19 -14.47 -2.58
CA LEU A 127 -13.75 -14.51 -1.18
C LEU A 127 -14.40 -13.40 -0.33
N LEU A 128 -14.50 -12.17 -0.84
CA LEU A 128 -15.23 -11.08 -0.17
C LEU A 128 -16.71 -11.43 0.05
N GLN A 129 -17.37 -12.06 -0.92
CA GLN A 129 -18.75 -12.53 -0.77
C GLN A 129 -18.86 -13.63 0.30
N THR A 130 -17.90 -14.55 0.33
CA THR A 130 -17.79 -15.60 1.33
C THR A 130 -17.58 -15.03 2.74
N THR A 131 -16.73 -14.01 2.88
CA THR A 131 -16.57 -13.25 4.14
C THR A 131 -17.90 -12.67 4.61
N ASP A 132 -18.62 -11.97 3.72
CA ASP A 132 -19.90 -11.32 4.06
C ASP A 132 -20.97 -12.35 4.41
N HIS A 133 -21.03 -13.48 3.71
CA HIS A 133 -21.91 -14.60 4.04
C HIS A 133 -21.58 -15.18 5.42
N THR A 134 -20.31 -15.43 5.70
CA THR A 134 -19.85 -16.01 6.97
C THR A 134 -20.19 -15.10 8.15
N LEU A 135 -20.00 -13.79 7.99
CA LEU A 135 -20.41 -12.80 8.98
C LEU A 135 -21.91 -12.85 9.25
N GLN A 136 -22.75 -12.89 8.20
CA GLN A 136 -24.20 -12.97 8.33
C GLN A 136 -24.64 -14.26 9.05
N GLN A 137 -24.06 -15.42 8.72
CA GLN A 137 -24.33 -16.68 9.41
C GLN A 137 -23.94 -16.64 10.90
N ASN A 138 -22.99 -15.78 11.28
CA ASN A 138 -22.58 -15.55 12.66
C ASN A 138 -23.29 -14.34 13.31
N GLY A 139 -24.42 -13.91 12.74
CA GLY A 139 -25.30 -12.90 13.31
C GLY A 139 -24.80 -11.46 13.19
N PHE A 140 -23.77 -11.19 12.37
CA PHE A 140 -23.36 -9.83 12.08
C PHE A 140 -24.33 -9.16 11.10
N VAL A 141 -24.68 -7.91 11.41
CA VAL A 141 -25.52 -7.07 10.55
C VAL A 141 -24.77 -5.80 10.21
N THR A 142 -24.64 -5.51 8.91
CA THR A 142 -24.01 -4.27 8.41
C THR A 142 -24.74 -3.04 8.94
N LYS A 143 -23.98 -2.11 9.52
CA LYS A 143 -24.50 -0.84 10.08
C LYS A 143 -24.12 0.36 9.25
N GLY A 144 -23.06 0.25 8.44
CA GLY A 144 -22.78 1.25 7.42
C GLY A 144 -21.49 0.98 6.67
N ALA A 145 -21.36 1.68 5.55
CA ALA A 145 -20.18 1.69 4.70
C ALA A 145 -19.81 3.11 4.29
N SER A 146 -18.56 3.30 3.85
CA SER A 146 -18.13 4.50 3.17
C SER A 146 -18.55 4.53 1.71
N GLN A 147 -18.43 5.70 1.07
CA GLN A 147 -18.57 5.79 -0.38
C GLN A 147 -17.59 4.82 -1.04
N LYS A 148 -18.06 4.08 -2.06
CA LYS A 148 -17.32 3.00 -2.75
C LYS A 148 -16.90 1.81 -1.86
N GLY A 149 -17.48 1.65 -0.67
CA GLY A 149 -17.29 0.45 0.16
C GLY A 149 -15.91 0.31 0.80
N SER A 150 -15.11 1.38 0.84
CA SER A 150 -13.71 1.35 1.27
C SER A 150 -13.52 1.13 2.77
N MET A 151 -14.56 1.43 3.54
CA MET A 151 -14.71 1.01 4.92
C MET A 151 -16.12 0.47 5.10
N GLU A 152 -16.27 -0.65 5.79
CA GLU A 152 -17.56 -1.20 6.17
C GLU A 152 -17.51 -1.71 7.60
N TYR A 153 -18.58 -1.47 8.36
CA TYR A 153 -18.70 -2.00 9.71
C TYR A 153 -20.04 -2.69 9.92
N SER A 154 -19.97 -3.83 10.61
CA SER A 154 -21.09 -4.64 11.02
C SER A 154 -20.95 -5.02 12.49
N VAL A 155 -22.05 -5.43 13.12
CA VAL A 155 -22.04 -5.88 14.51
C VAL A 155 -22.91 -7.11 14.68
N SER A 156 -22.46 -8.05 15.51
CA SER A 156 -23.30 -9.10 16.08
C SER A 156 -23.81 -8.67 17.46
N LYS A 157 -24.37 -9.60 18.24
CA LYS A 157 -24.74 -9.34 19.64
C LYS A 157 -23.51 -8.93 20.45
N GLN A 158 -22.41 -9.69 20.35
CA GLN A 158 -21.21 -9.55 21.19
C GLN A 158 -20.07 -8.78 20.53
N PHE A 159 -19.89 -8.90 19.20
CA PHE A 159 -18.68 -8.44 18.53
C PHE A 159 -18.95 -7.39 17.46
N GLY A 160 -17.96 -6.53 17.21
CA GLY A 160 -17.90 -5.66 16.04
C GLY A 160 -17.00 -6.25 14.94
N TYR A 161 -17.25 -5.86 13.71
CA TYR A 161 -16.39 -6.16 12.57
C TYR A 161 -16.17 -4.88 11.75
N PHE A 162 -14.93 -4.62 11.36
CA PHE A 162 -14.52 -3.41 10.67
C PHE A 162 -13.58 -3.74 9.51
N ARG A 163 -14.12 -3.76 8.30
CA ARG A 163 -13.37 -3.95 7.06
C ARG A 163 -12.84 -2.62 6.57
N ILE A 164 -11.55 -2.54 6.27
CA ILE A 164 -10.90 -1.35 5.71
C ILE A 164 -10.13 -1.79 4.47
N LEU A 165 -10.63 -1.42 3.28
CA LEU A 165 -10.08 -1.85 1.99
C LEU A 165 -9.05 -0.85 1.41
N SER A 166 -8.97 0.37 1.93
CA SER A 166 -8.01 1.38 1.46
C SER A 166 -7.80 2.47 2.49
N MET A 167 -6.60 3.03 2.51
CA MET A 167 -6.19 4.19 3.31
C MET A 167 -5.87 5.43 2.46
N GLY A 168 -6.26 5.46 1.18
CA GLY A 168 -5.88 6.54 0.24
C GLY A 168 -7.02 7.15 -0.57
N ASN A 169 -8.24 6.65 -0.48
CA ASN A 169 -9.30 6.98 -1.44
C ASN A 169 -10.36 7.96 -0.93
N MET A 170 -10.17 8.51 0.27
CA MET A 170 -11.04 9.50 0.87
C MET A 170 -10.22 10.56 1.62
N SER A 171 -10.80 11.75 1.83
CA SER A 171 -10.17 12.74 2.70
C SER A 171 -10.13 12.27 4.16
N LEU A 172 -9.13 12.71 4.92
CA LEU A 172 -8.97 12.38 6.34
C LEU A 172 -10.22 12.69 7.17
N ALA A 173 -10.95 13.76 6.84
CA ALA A 173 -12.20 14.12 7.49
C ALA A 173 -13.32 13.08 7.25
N LYS A 174 -13.38 12.45 6.07
CA LYS A 174 -14.31 11.36 5.77
C LYS A 174 -13.94 10.10 6.55
N TYR A 175 -12.66 9.70 6.57
CA TYR A 175 -12.17 8.61 7.41
C TYR A 175 -12.60 8.79 8.87
N ARG A 176 -12.30 9.95 9.47
CA ARG A 176 -12.70 10.29 10.85
C ARG A 176 -14.19 10.08 11.09
N ARG A 177 -15.05 10.53 10.17
CA ARG A 177 -16.51 10.42 10.29
C ARG A 177 -16.98 8.96 10.26
N HIS A 178 -16.43 8.14 9.37
CA HIS A 178 -16.79 6.72 9.29
C HIS A 178 -16.35 5.95 10.53
N ILE A 179 -15.14 6.23 11.02
CA ILE A 179 -14.59 5.67 12.24
C ILE A 179 -15.40 6.07 13.48
N ASP A 180 -15.81 7.34 13.61
CA ASP A 180 -16.69 7.80 14.70
C ASP A 180 -18.03 7.02 14.73
N LYS A 181 -18.60 6.75 13.55
CA LYS A 181 -19.84 5.96 13.43
C LYS A 181 -19.62 4.49 13.81
N ALA A 182 -18.55 3.87 13.30
CA ALA A 182 -18.22 2.49 13.62
C ALA A 182 -18.04 2.29 15.14
N LEU A 183 -17.25 3.14 15.79
CA LEU A 183 -17.00 3.06 17.23
C LEU A 183 -18.25 3.29 18.08
N THR A 184 -19.23 4.06 17.59
CA THR A 184 -20.53 4.20 18.29
C THR A 184 -21.25 2.85 18.38
N HIS A 185 -21.13 1.99 17.36
CA HIS A 185 -21.70 0.65 17.38
C HIS A 185 -20.84 -0.37 18.12
N PHE A 186 -19.54 -0.12 18.26
CA PHE A 186 -18.60 -1.03 18.91
C PHE A 186 -18.49 -0.83 20.42
N GLU A 187 -18.89 0.31 20.97
CA GLU A 187 -18.73 0.66 22.38
C GLU A 187 -19.21 -0.43 23.36
N SER A 188 -20.39 -1.00 23.10
CA SER A 188 -20.98 -2.06 23.92
C SER A 188 -20.48 -3.48 23.60
N LYS A 189 -19.58 -3.63 22.62
CA LYS A 189 -19.07 -4.93 22.19
C LYS A 189 -17.94 -5.40 23.09
N GLU A 190 -17.82 -6.72 23.19
CA GLU A 190 -16.79 -7.42 23.97
C GLU A 190 -15.46 -7.43 23.19
N GLY A 191 -15.51 -7.44 21.86
CA GLY A 191 -14.34 -7.40 20.99
C GLY A 191 -14.65 -6.93 19.57
N VAL A 192 -13.61 -6.62 18.80
CA VAL A 192 -13.74 -6.19 17.39
C VAL A 192 -12.77 -6.96 16.51
N ILE A 193 -13.25 -7.40 15.33
CA ILE A 193 -12.41 -7.90 14.24
C ILE A 193 -12.15 -6.73 13.28
N ILE A 194 -10.90 -6.44 12.97
CA ILE A 194 -10.48 -5.46 11.95
C ILE A 194 -9.91 -6.25 10.78
N ASP A 195 -10.44 -6.06 9.58
CA ASP A 195 -10.03 -6.80 8.39
C ASP A 195 -9.26 -5.92 7.40
N LEU A 196 -7.97 -6.24 7.23
CA LEU A 196 -7.02 -5.60 6.31
C LEU A 196 -6.51 -6.53 5.20
N ARG A 197 -7.04 -7.75 5.08
CA ARG A 197 -6.57 -8.78 4.12
C ARG A 197 -6.59 -8.34 2.65
N PHE A 198 -7.25 -7.23 2.33
CA PHE A 198 -7.43 -6.75 0.96
C PHE A 198 -6.95 -5.30 0.80
N ASN A 199 -6.17 -4.78 1.75
CA ASN A 199 -5.82 -3.36 1.84
C ASN A 199 -4.38 -3.10 1.39
N GLY A 200 -4.22 -2.58 0.17
CA GLY A 200 -2.92 -2.18 -0.38
C GLY A 200 -2.38 -0.83 0.13
N GLY A 201 -2.98 -0.23 1.16
CA GLY A 201 -2.47 0.97 1.81
C GLY A 201 -3.05 2.30 1.30
N GLY A 202 -2.20 3.34 1.27
CA GLY A 202 -2.61 4.73 1.08
C GLY A 202 -1.70 5.72 1.82
N ASP A 203 -2.26 6.52 2.74
CA ASP A 203 -1.51 7.56 3.46
C ASP A 203 -1.31 7.19 4.95
N ASP A 204 -0.06 7.23 5.43
CA ASP A 204 0.32 6.99 6.84
C ASP A 204 -0.48 7.84 7.85
N LYS A 205 -0.90 9.05 7.46
CA LYS A 205 -1.73 9.91 8.32
C LYS A 205 -3.10 9.29 8.56
N VAL A 206 -3.62 8.54 7.59
CA VAL A 206 -4.87 7.77 7.74
C VAL A 206 -4.63 6.61 8.69
N SER A 207 -3.53 5.87 8.55
CA SER A 207 -3.12 4.79 9.47
C SER A 207 -3.04 5.27 10.91
N LEU A 208 -2.29 6.34 11.16
CA LEU A 208 -2.19 6.98 12.48
C LEU A 208 -3.55 7.42 13.02
N LYS A 209 -4.44 7.94 12.17
CA LYS A 209 -5.77 8.40 12.57
C LYS A 209 -6.71 7.27 12.95
N ILE A 210 -6.62 6.13 12.26
CA ILE A 210 -7.41 4.94 12.57
C ILE A 210 -6.84 4.30 13.84
N ALA A 211 -5.53 4.07 13.91
CA ALA A 211 -4.87 3.45 15.05
C ALA A 211 -5.06 4.23 16.36
N SER A 212 -5.14 5.58 16.30
CA SER A 212 -5.34 6.41 17.50
C SER A 212 -6.69 6.17 18.20
N ARG A 213 -7.61 5.45 17.54
CA ARG A 213 -8.90 5.04 18.11
C ARG A 213 -8.82 3.74 18.90
N PHE A 214 -7.73 3.02 18.74
CA PHE A 214 -7.51 1.75 19.40
C PHE A 214 -6.35 1.83 20.40
N ALA A 215 -5.71 3.00 20.56
CA ALA A 215 -4.69 3.23 21.58
C ALA A 215 -5.32 3.56 22.94
N ASP A 216 -4.80 2.95 24.01
CA ASP A 216 -5.14 3.24 25.42
C ASP A 216 -4.26 4.33 26.06
N LYS A 217 -3.00 4.42 25.63
CA LYS A 217 -2.01 5.42 26.08
C LYS A 217 -0.99 5.75 25.00
N GLU A 218 -0.23 6.83 25.20
CA GLU A 218 0.85 7.18 24.29
C GLU A 218 1.97 6.13 24.31
N ARG A 219 2.43 5.71 23.12
CA ARG A 219 3.64 4.90 22.91
C ARG A 219 4.28 5.24 21.58
N ILE A 220 5.44 4.68 21.34
CA ILE A 220 6.09 4.76 20.04
C ILE A 220 5.33 3.84 19.08
N GLY A 221 4.85 4.37 17.97
CA GLY A 221 4.20 3.56 16.93
C GLY A 221 5.23 2.98 15.97
N PHE A 222 6.09 3.86 15.43
CA PHE A 222 7.17 3.47 14.53
C PHE A 222 8.23 4.56 14.41
N TYR A 223 9.32 4.21 13.74
CA TYR A 223 10.33 5.14 13.29
C TYR A 223 10.44 5.10 11.78
N LYS A 224 10.86 6.23 11.18
CA LYS A 224 11.32 6.21 9.80
C LYS A 224 12.51 7.14 9.57
N ARG A 225 13.33 6.79 8.60
CA ARG A 225 14.44 7.62 8.12
C ARG A 225 14.48 7.61 6.60
N LYS A 226 14.95 8.72 6.03
CA LYS A 226 15.08 8.90 4.59
C LYS A 226 16.53 8.77 4.18
N ARG A 227 16.80 8.15 3.03
CA ARG A 227 18.15 8.11 2.47
C ARG A 227 18.60 9.52 2.07
N LYS A 228 19.82 9.91 2.46
CA LYS A 228 20.41 11.18 2.01
C LYS A 228 20.87 11.02 0.56
N LYS A 229 20.33 11.88 -0.31
CA LYS A 229 20.60 11.86 -1.75
C LYS A 229 22.11 11.77 -2.04
N GLY A 230 22.51 10.82 -2.87
CA GLY A 230 23.88 10.67 -3.36
C GLY A 230 24.84 10.08 -2.32
N THR A 231 24.34 9.44 -1.27
CA THR A 231 25.15 8.79 -0.22
C THR A 231 24.57 7.43 0.16
N SER A 232 25.34 6.58 0.82
CA SER A 232 24.85 5.36 1.51
C SER A 232 24.29 5.64 2.91
N SER A 233 24.23 6.91 3.33
CA SER A 233 23.82 7.30 4.68
C SER A 233 22.37 7.79 4.72
N TYR A 234 21.80 7.85 5.93
CA TYR A 234 20.42 8.26 6.17
C TYR A 234 20.34 9.58 6.95
N GLU A 235 19.23 10.28 6.78
CA GLU A 235 18.81 11.37 7.66
C GLU A 235 18.61 10.86 9.11
N ASN A 236 18.55 11.78 10.05
CA ASN A 236 18.26 11.44 11.44
C ASN A 236 16.91 10.70 11.53
N MET A 237 16.89 9.63 12.32
CA MET A 237 15.70 8.84 12.56
C MET A 237 14.58 9.71 13.14
N LYS A 238 13.42 9.69 12.50
CA LYS A 238 12.21 10.36 12.99
C LYS A 238 11.36 9.35 13.75
N LYS A 239 10.86 9.77 14.91
CA LYS A 239 9.99 8.97 15.78
C LYS A 239 8.54 9.42 15.62
N PHE A 240 7.64 8.46 15.46
CA PHE A 240 6.20 8.70 15.35
C PHE A 240 5.49 8.04 16.54
N ASN A 241 4.94 8.87 17.43
CA ASN A 241 4.17 8.39 18.56
C ASN A 241 2.71 8.16 18.15
N ILE A 242 2.09 7.13 18.73
CA ILE A 242 0.65 6.92 18.70
C ILE A 242 0.07 7.23 20.08
N LYS A 243 -1.04 7.97 20.13
CA LYS A 243 -1.76 8.27 21.36
C LYS A 243 -3.27 8.24 21.15
N PRO A 244 -4.07 8.01 22.21
CA PRO A 244 -5.53 8.14 22.14
C PRO A 244 -5.94 9.47 21.52
N ALA A 245 -6.75 9.44 20.46
CA ALA A 245 -7.29 10.65 19.85
C ALA A 245 -8.64 10.41 19.16
N GLY A 246 -9.52 11.41 19.17
CA GLY A 246 -10.90 11.30 18.66
C GLY A 246 -11.93 11.21 19.78
N LYS A 247 -13.21 11.00 19.42
CA LYS A 247 -14.32 11.07 20.40
C LYS A 247 -14.39 9.89 21.37
N LYS A 248 -13.94 8.71 20.91
CA LYS A 248 -14.01 7.44 21.62
C LYS A 248 -12.83 6.57 21.23
N GLN A 249 -12.36 5.77 22.17
CA GLN A 249 -11.39 4.71 21.95
C GLN A 249 -12.05 3.34 22.21
N PHE A 250 -11.58 2.32 21.49
CA PHE A 250 -11.93 0.93 21.75
C PHE A 250 -10.65 0.18 22.12
N VAL A 251 -10.54 -0.20 23.39
CA VAL A 251 -9.32 -0.79 23.99
C VAL A 251 -9.60 -2.14 24.65
N LYS A 252 -10.61 -2.84 24.11
CA LYS A 252 -10.98 -4.23 24.43
C LYS A 252 -10.32 -5.18 23.40
N PRO A 253 -10.44 -6.51 23.53
CA PRO A 253 -9.84 -7.46 22.58
C PRO A 253 -10.12 -7.13 21.10
N ILE A 254 -9.07 -7.14 20.30
CA ILE A 254 -9.10 -6.87 18.86
C ILE A 254 -8.41 -8.01 18.11
N ILE A 255 -9.07 -8.53 17.08
CA ILE A 255 -8.42 -9.40 16.10
C ILE A 255 -8.13 -8.59 14.84
N LEU A 256 -6.87 -8.55 14.42
CA LEU A 256 -6.47 -7.92 13.16
C LEU A 256 -6.21 -9.01 12.12
N LEU A 257 -6.95 -8.97 11.01
CA LEU A 257 -6.77 -9.90 9.89
C LEU A 257 -5.87 -9.30 8.83
N THR A 258 -4.80 -10.01 8.48
CA THR A 258 -3.81 -9.61 7.48
C THR A 258 -3.62 -10.69 6.43
N SER A 259 -3.08 -10.31 5.29
CA SER A 259 -2.59 -11.20 4.25
C SER A 259 -1.33 -10.59 3.61
N ASP A 260 -0.68 -11.33 2.70
CA ASP A 260 0.43 -10.78 1.92
C ASP A 260 0.00 -9.67 0.94
N LEU A 261 -1.31 -9.36 0.83
CA LEU A 261 -1.84 -8.18 0.14
C LEU A 261 -1.93 -6.94 1.03
N THR A 262 -1.84 -7.09 2.36
CA THR A 262 -1.81 -5.96 3.28
C THR A 262 -0.50 -5.21 3.08
N ALA A 263 -0.55 -4.02 2.50
CA ALA A 263 0.65 -3.32 2.01
C ALA A 263 0.71 -1.84 2.42
N SER A 264 1.92 -1.26 2.41
CA SER A 264 2.14 0.19 2.53
C SER A 264 1.55 0.77 3.82
N ALA A 265 0.75 1.83 3.74
CA ALA A 265 0.14 2.45 4.92
C ALA A 265 -0.70 1.45 5.78
N ALA A 266 -1.22 0.36 5.21
CA ALA A 266 -1.91 -0.68 5.96
C ALA A 266 -0.95 -1.51 6.84
N GLU A 267 0.31 -1.65 6.42
CA GLU A 267 1.37 -2.24 7.23
C GLU A 267 1.82 -1.29 8.34
N VAL A 268 1.89 0.01 8.07
CA VAL A 268 2.13 1.02 9.13
C VAL A 268 1.03 0.95 10.20
N PHE A 269 -0.23 0.79 9.80
CA PHE A 269 -1.32 0.54 10.75
C PHE A 269 -1.10 -0.77 11.52
N THR A 270 -0.76 -1.86 10.84
CA THR A 270 -0.53 -3.17 11.45
C THR A 270 0.62 -3.12 12.47
N MET A 271 1.73 -2.46 12.12
CA MET A 271 2.89 -2.23 12.98
C MET A 271 2.50 -1.47 14.25
N ILE A 272 1.67 -0.43 14.13
CA ILE A 272 1.18 0.32 15.30
C ILE A 272 0.25 -0.54 16.16
N MET A 273 -0.67 -1.27 15.54
CA MET A 273 -1.63 -2.12 16.26
C MET A 273 -0.95 -3.26 17.01
N ASN A 274 0.17 -3.78 16.49
CA ASN A 274 0.98 -4.81 17.12
C ASN A 274 1.59 -4.36 18.47
N GLU A 275 1.68 -3.06 18.74
CA GLU A 275 2.14 -2.50 20.01
C GLU A 275 1.06 -2.53 21.12
N PHE A 276 -0.14 -3.04 20.81
CA PHE A 276 -1.27 -3.07 21.74
C PHE A 276 -1.46 -4.51 22.24
N SER A 277 -1.27 -4.74 23.54
CA SER A 277 -1.30 -6.09 24.15
C SER A 277 -2.66 -6.81 24.06
N TYR A 278 -3.71 -6.10 23.66
CA TYR A 278 -5.06 -6.64 23.43
C TYR A 278 -5.39 -6.81 21.94
N VAL A 279 -4.39 -6.68 21.05
CA VAL A 279 -4.50 -6.99 19.62
C VAL A 279 -3.85 -8.36 19.38
N THR A 280 -4.50 -9.18 18.57
CA THR A 280 -3.93 -10.42 18.04
C THR A 280 -4.05 -10.42 16.52
N ILE A 281 -2.94 -10.63 15.82
CA ILE A 281 -2.87 -10.69 14.36
C ILE A 281 -3.08 -12.14 13.90
N ILE A 282 -4.07 -12.36 13.03
CA ILE A 282 -4.37 -13.67 12.46
C ILE A 282 -4.37 -13.54 10.93
N GLY A 283 -3.68 -14.45 10.24
CA GLY A 283 -3.73 -14.47 8.79
C GLY A 283 -2.39 -14.86 8.18
N ASP A 284 -1.93 -14.03 7.25
CA ASP A 284 -0.57 -14.08 6.72
C ASP A 284 0.29 -12.92 7.23
N HIS A 285 1.60 -12.99 6.97
CA HIS A 285 2.47 -11.84 7.00
C HIS A 285 1.95 -10.77 6.04
N THR A 286 2.25 -9.51 6.31
CA THR A 286 1.95 -8.41 5.38
C THR A 286 2.91 -8.41 4.18
N ASN A 287 2.71 -7.53 3.20
CA ASN A 287 3.47 -7.58 1.94
C ASN A 287 4.98 -7.29 2.10
N GLY A 288 5.35 -6.36 3.00
CA GLY A 288 6.73 -5.93 3.19
C GLY A 288 7.15 -4.74 2.32
N ILE A 289 6.23 -3.81 2.01
CA ILE A 289 6.55 -2.60 1.23
C ILE A 289 6.11 -1.34 2.00
N PHE A 290 7.02 -0.71 2.75
CA PHE A 290 6.64 0.36 3.71
C PHE A 290 6.90 1.78 3.21
N SER A 291 7.86 1.98 2.32
CA SER A 291 8.35 3.32 1.98
C SER A 291 7.28 4.23 1.38
N ASP A 292 7.31 5.52 1.75
CA ASP A 292 6.70 6.55 0.90
C ASP A 292 7.32 6.49 -0.50
N MET A 293 6.50 6.61 -1.53
CA MET A 293 6.95 6.58 -2.92
C MET A 293 7.54 7.94 -3.32
N TYR A 294 8.79 7.95 -3.76
CA TYR A 294 9.39 9.11 -4.41
C TYR A 294 9.21 9.01 -5.92
N ASP A 295 8.50 9.96 -6.52
CA ASP A 295 8.32 10.04 -7.96
C ASP A 295 9.35 10.94 -8.64
N PHE A 296 9.76 10.56 -9.84
CA PHE A 296 10.58 11.38 -10.73
C PHE A 296 10.28 11.04 -12.20
N LYS A 297 10.69 11.92 -13.11
CA LYS A 297 10.54 11.72 -14.55
C LYS A 297 11.86 11.48 -15.23
N LEU A 298 11.90 10.53 -16.16
CA LEU A 298 13.01 10.36 -17.09
C LEU A 298 13.00 11.47 -18.16
N HIS A 299 14.09 11.61 -18.92
CA HIS A 299 14.21 12.63 -19.98
C HIS A 299 13.16 12.46 -21.08
N ASN A 300 12.73 11.22 -21.35
CA ASN A 300 11.65 10.91 -22.29
C ASN A 300 10.23 11.04 -21.68
N GLY A 301 10.11 11.57 -20.44
CA GLY A 301 8.84 11.84 -19.79
C GLY A 301 8.20 10.66 -19.06
N TRP A 302 8.83 9.47 -19.07
CA TRP A 302 8.35 8.33 -18.29
C TRP A 302 8.33 8.64 -16.80
N LEU A 303 7.30 8.18 -16.11
CA LEU A 303 7.17 8.34 -14.66
C LEU A 303 7.77 7.12 -13.98
N VAL A 304 8.56 7.37 -12.94
CA VAL A 304 9.19 6.33 -12.14
C VAL A 304 8.94 6.61 -10.67
N THR A 305 8.74 5.56 -9.88
CA THR A 305 8.71 5.65 -8.42
C THR A 305 9.74 4.74 -7.79
N LEU A 306 10.23 5.12 -6.61
CA LEU A 306 11.15 4.31 -5.82
C LEU A 306 10.91 4.48 -4.31
N SER A 307 11.34 3.48 -3.53
CA SER A 307 11.35 3.49 -2.07
C SER A 307 12.56 4.25 -1.53
N ASN A 308 12.37 5.47 -0.99
CA ASN A 308 13.47 6.30 -0.47
C ASN A 308 13.53 6.40 1.06
N GLU A 309 12.67 5.67 1.77
CA GLU A 309 12.59 5.65 3.22
C GLU A 309 12.64 4.23 3.77
N GLN A 310 13.17 4.11 4.99
CA GLN A 310 13.15 2.89 5.78
C GLN A 310 12.29 3.09 7.01
N TYR A 311 11.46 2.09 7.31
CA TYR A 311 10.55 2.06 8.45
C TYR A 311 11.01 1.01 9.47
N PHE A 312 10.77 1.29 10.76
CA PHE A 312 11.13 0.40 11.85
C PHE A 312 10.02 0.39 12.90
N SER A 313 9.73 -0.78 13.47
CA SER A 313 8.83 -0.94 14.60
C SER A 313 9.36 -0.23 15.86
N ALA A 314 8.54 -0.18 16.92
CA ALA A 314 9.00 0.37 18.20
C ALA A 314 10.20 -0.40 18.77
N SER A 315 10.32 -1.69 18.42
CA SER A 315 11.45 -2.56 18.77
C SER A 315 12.60 -2.52 17.75
N MET A 316 12.62 -1.53 16.86
CA MET A 316 13.66 -1.31 15.84
C MET A 316 13.79 -2.42 14.79
N VAL A 317 12.72 -3.18 14.54
CA VAL A 317 12.67 -4.20 13.47
C VAL A 317 12.23 -3.54 12.17
N ASN A 318 12.98 -3.75 11.09
CA ASN A 318 12.58 -3.38 9.73
C ASN A 318 11.93 -4.61 9.07
N TYR A 319 10.74 -4.41 8.49
CA TYR A 319 9.94 -5.47 7.86
C TYR A 319 9.85 -5.33 6.33
N GLU A 320 10.68 -4.47 5.73
CA GLU A 320 10.77 -4.35 4.27
C GLU A 320 11.26 -5.67 3.66
N GLY A 321 10.57 -6.15 2.63
CA GLY A 321 10.82 -7.44 1.97
C GLY A 321 10.28 -8.67 2.71
N SER A 322 10.07 -8.61 4.03
CA SER A 322 9.56 -9.76 4.81
C SER A 322 8.09 -9.66 5.21
N GLY A 323 7.59 -8.44 5.37
CA GLY A 323 6.31 -8.19 6.02
C GLY A 323 6.31 -8.41 7.53
N ILE A 324 5.24 -7.99 8.19
CA ILE A 324 4.98 -8.20 9.62
C ILE A 324 4.34 -9.57 9.78
N PRO A 325 4.93 -10.50 10.56
CA PRO A 325 4.36 -11.83 10.75
C PRO A 325 3.06 -11.78 11.58
N PRO A 326 2.12 -12.73 11.38
CA PRO A 326 0.95 -12.84 12.23
C PRO A 326 1.30 -13.57 13.53
N ASP A 327 0.53 -13.34 14.59
CA ASP A 327 0.62 -14.14 15.82
C ASP A 327 0.12 -15.57 15.57
N ILE A 328 -0.90 -15.70 14.72
CA ILE A 328 -1.49 -16.98 14.32
C ILE A 328 -1.56 -17.04 12.79
N LYS A 329 -0.69 -17.85 12.18
CA LYS A 329 -0.74 -18.12 10.74
C LYS A 329 -1.97 -18.97 10.41
N LEU A 330 -2.83 -18.44 9.53
CA LEU A 330 -3.97 -19.16 8.94
C LEU A 330 -4.29 -18.49 7.61
N LEU A 331 -4.31 -19.25 6.52
CA LEU A 331 -4.55 -18.70 5.18
C LEU A 331 -5.89 -19.13 4.65
N ASN A 332 -6.58 -18.19 3.97
CA ASN A 332 -7.75 -18.54 3.20
C ASN A 332 -7.41 -19.58 2.13
N GLN A 333 -8.34 -20.50 1.91
CA GLN A 333 -8.23 -21.59 0.94
C GLN A 333 -9.37 -21.51 -0.07
N HIS A 334 -9.20 -22.14 -1.25
CA HIS A 334 -10.29 -22.22 -2.23
C HIS A 334 -11.54 -22.91 -1.66
N THR A 335 -11.35 -23.86 -0.73
CA THR A 335 -12.44 -24.53 0.00
C THR A 335 -13.31 -23.55 0.78
N ASP A 336 -12.77 -22.43 1.26
CA ASP A 336 -13.58 -21.41 1.93
C ASP A 336 -14.68 -20.88 0.99
N ILE A 337 -14.35 -20.65 -0.28
CA ILE A 337 -15.32 -20.19 -1.29
C ILE A 337 -16.32 -21.31 -1.63
N PHE A 338 -15.85 -22.53 -1.82
CA PHE A 338 -16.71 -23.66 -2.19
C PHE A 338 -17.69 -24.04 -1.10
N GLU A 339 -17.27 -23.98 0.16
CA GLU A 339 -18.12 -24.22 1.34
C GLU A 339 -18.87 -22.96 1.80
N ASN A 340 -18.59 -21.81 1.16
CA ASN A 340 -19.11 -20.50 1.50
C ASN A 340 -18.89 -20.14 2.98
N LYS A 341 -17.69 -20.45 3.47
CA LYS A 341 -17.30 -20.38 4.88
C LYS A 341 -15.86 -19.84 5.00
N ASP A 342 -15.71 -18.60 5.43
CA ASP A 342 -14.41 -17.94 5.61
C ASP A 342 -13.75 -18.40 6.92
N SER A 343 -12.74 -19.28 6.79
CA SER A 343 -12.00 -19.85 7.91
C SER A 343 -11.36 -18.81 8.83
N LEU A 344 -10.87 -17.68 8.30
CA LEU A 344 -10.26 -16.62 9.12
C LEU A 344 -11.31 -15.90 9.98
N ILE A 345 -12.48 -15.62 9.43
CA ILE A 345 -13.58 -14.99 10.19
C ILE A 345 -14.03 -15.89 11.33
N ILE A 346 -14.17 -17.19 11.08
CA ILE A 346 -14.54 -18.15 12.12
C ILE A 346 -13.47 -18.24 13.20
N ARG A 347 -12.20 -18.30 12.79
CA ARG A 347 -11.07 -18.35 13.71
C ARG A 347 -10.97 -17.08 14.56
N ALA A 348 -11.27 -15.92 13.99
CA ALA A 348 -11.29 -14.63 14.69
C ALA A 348 -12.42 -14.55 15.71
N ILE A 349 -13.63 -14.97 15.35
CA ILE A 349 -14.77 -15.04 16.28
C ILE A 349 -14.46 -16.01 17.43
N ALA A 350 -13.85 -17.16 17.13
CA ALA A 350 -13.44 -18.10 18.15
C ALA A 350 -12.38 -17.51 19.09
N GLN A 351 -11.40 -16.78 18.57
CA GLN A 351 -10.38 -16.11 19.40
C GLN A 351 -11.00 -15.11 20.38
N LEU A 352 -11.93 -14.28 19.90
CA LEU A 352 -12.58 -13.28 20.75
C LEU A 352 -13.39 -13.89 21.91
N LYS A 353 -13.87 -15.13 21.77
CA LYS A 353 -14.60 -15.84 22.84
C LYS A 353 -13.70 -16.45 23.92
N VAL A 354 -12.41 -16.62 23.64
CA VAL A 354 -11.44 -17.25 24.57
C VAL A 354 -10.70 -16.20 25.40
N SER A 355 -10.79 -14.92 25.03
CA SER A 355 -10.12 -13.81 25.71
C SER A 355 -10.87 -13.27 26.94
N ASP A 356 -11.94 -13.96 27.39
CA ASP A 356 -12.63 -13.73 28.68
C ASP A 356 -11.98 -14.58 29.78
#